data_AF-A0A5P1FMH2-F1
#
_entry.id   AF-A0A5P1FMH2-F1
#
_cell.length_a   1.000
_cell.length_b   1.000
_cell.length_c   1.000
_cell.angle_alpha   90.00
_cell.angle_beta   90.00
_cell.angle_gamma   90.00
#
_symmetry.space_group_name_H-M   'P 1'
#
loop_
_entity.id
_entity.type
_entity.pdbx_description
1 polymer ?
#
loop_
_entity_poly.entity_id
_entity_poly.type
_entity_poly.pdbx_seq_one_letter_code
_entity_poly.pdbx_strand_id
1 'polypeptide(L)' 'MASKEPQTIRCKAAICWGPGQPLTVEEIEVEPPRSSEVRIRILCASLCHTDETGWNGYPVPLYPRVLGHEGVG' A
#
# COMPACT_ATOMS: atom_id res chain seq x y z
N MET A 1 1.93 -27.10 15.24
CA MET A 1 1.44 -25.84 15.83
C MET A 1 1.90 -24.71 14.92
N ALA A 2 1.01 -23.85 14.43
CA ALA A 2 1.43 -22.70 13.62
C ALA A 2 2.31 -21.76 14.45
N SER A 3 3.37 -21.23 13.84
CA SER A 3 4.30 -20.31 14.51
C SER A 3 3.54 -19.10 15.06
N LYS A 4 3.75 -18.78 16.33
CA LYS A 4 3.14 -17.62 17.01
C LYS A 4 3.73 -16.27 16.57
N GLU A 5 4.85 -16.30 15.85
CA GLU A 5 5.54 -15.08 15.41
C GLU A 5 4.92 -14.54 14.13
N PRO A 6 4.66 -13.22 14.05
CA PRO A 6 4.15 -12.60 12.85
C PRO A 6 5.17 -12.81 11.71
N GLN A 7 4.71 -13.40 10.62
CA GLN A 7 5.52 -13.66 9.41
C GLN A 7 5.26 -12.59 8.34
N THR A 8 6.14 -12.52 7.35
CA THR A 8 5.89 -11.78 6.10
C THR A 8 4.65 -12.34 5.42
N ILE A 9 3.77 -11.46 4.94
CA ILE A 9 2.54 -11.82 4.24
C ILE A 9 2.68 -11.45 2.77
N ARG A 10 2.21 -12.33 1.88
CA ARG A 10 1.98 -12.01 0.46
C ARG A 10 0.55 -11.55 0.25
N CYS A 11 0.36 -10.39 -0.36
CA CYS A 11 -0.94 -9.85 -0.68
C CYS A 11 -0.90 -9.01 -1.96
N LYS A 12 -2.07 -8.59 -2.44
CA LYS A 12 -2.18 -7.72 -3.61
C LYS A 12 -2.13 -6.25 -3.22
N ALA A 13 -1.47 -5.43 -4.02
CA ALA A 13 -1.50 -3.97 -3.91
C ALA A 13 -1.54 -3.32 -5.30
N ALA A 14 -2.11 -2.12 -5.38
CA ALA A 14 -2.05 -1.29 -6.58
C ALA A 14 -0.75 -0.46 -6.56
N ILE A 15 0.14 -0.71 -7.51
CA ILE A 15 1.46 -0.12 -7.60
C ILE A 15 1.47 0.99 -8.65
N CYS A 16 1.92 2.16 -8.23
CA CYS A 16 2.29 3.26 -9.10
C CYS A 16 3.78 3.19 -9.42
N TRP A 17 4.12 2.83 -10.66
CA TRP A 17 5.51 2.76 -11.13
C TRP A 17 6.09 4.10 -11.55
N GLY A 18 5.25 5.07 -11.89
CA GLY A 18 5.67 6.41 -12.30
C GLY A 18 4.49 7.35 -12.55
N PRO A 19 4.75 8.63 -12.78
CA PRO A 19 3.72 9.65 -12.94
C PRO A 19 2.81 9.35 -14.14
N GLY A 20 1.50 9.29 -13.92
CA GLY A 20 0.49 9.04 -14.96
C GLY A 20 0.53 7.64 -15.60
N GLN A 21 1.43 6.75 -15.16
CA GLN A 21 1.50 5.36 -15.62
C GLN A 21 0.31 4.56 -15.06
N PRO A 22 -0.35 3.68 -15.84
CA PRO A 22 -1.44 2.85 -15.34
C PRO A 22 -1.06 2.14 -14.04
N LEU A 23 -1.94 2.19 -13.03
CA LEU A 23 -1.76 1.43 -11.80
C LEU A 23 -1.87 -0.06 -12.12
N THR A 24 -0.93 -0.84 -11.58
CA THR A 24 -0.87 -2.29 -11.78
C THR A 24 -1.18 -2.99 -10.45
N VAL A 25 -1.97 -4.06 -10.49
CA VAL A 25 -2.25 -4.85 -9.27
C VAL A 25 -1.27 -6.00 -9.22
N GLU A 26 -0.33 -5.94 -8.28
CA GLU A 26 0.78 -6.88 -8.16
C GLU A 26 0.79 -7.56 -6.78
N GLU A 27 1.50 -8.69 -6.68
CA GLU A 27 1.77 -9.34 -5.40
C GLU A 27 2.96 -8.65 -4.71
N ILE A 28 2.78 -8.27 -3.45
CA ILE A 28 3.82 -7.67 -2.61
C ILE A 28 4.04 -8.49 -1.34
N GLU A 29 5.21 -8.29 -0.74
CA GLU A 29 5.55 -8.83 0.58
C GLU A 29 5.44 -7.73 1.63
N VAL A 30 4.64 -7.97 2.68
CA VAL A 30 4.46 -7.07 3.81
C VAL A 30 5.10 -7.70 5.05
N GLU A 31 6.18 -7.09 5.53
CA GLU A 31 6.92 -7.50 6.71
C GLU A 31 6.01 -7.56 7.97
N PRO A 32 6.37 -8.35 8.99
CA PRO A 32 5.75 -8.21 10.30
C PRO A 32 5.98 -6.81 10.90
N PRO A 33 5.04 -6.27 11.70
CA PRO A 33 5.22 -4.96 12.31
C PRO A 33 6.36 -4.98 13.33
N ARG A 34 7.13 -3.89 13.40
CA ARG A 34 8.16 -3.65 14.41
C ARG A 34 7.54 -3.08 15.69
N SER A 35 8.40 -2.71 16.65
CA SER A 35 7.94 -2.06 17.88
C SER A 35 7.17 -0.78 17.57
N SER A 36 5.98 -0.63 18.18
CA SER A 36 5.06 0.50 17.97
C SER A 36 4.48 0.64 16.57
N GLU A 37 4.58 -0.38 15.72
CA GLU A 37 3.89 -0.45 14.43
C GLU A 37 2.66 -1.37 14.52
N VAL A 38 1.68 -1.12 13.64
CA VAL A 38 0.52 -2.01 13.47
C VAL A 38 0.40 -2.42 12.02
N ARG A 39 0.07 -3.69 11.78
CA ARG A 39 -0.22 -4.21 10.43
C ARG A 39 -1.72 -4.45 10.31
N ILE A 40 -2.36 -3.72 9.41
CA ILE A 40 -3.81 -3.68 9.25
C ILE A 40 -4.22 -4.47 8.00
N ARG A 41 -5.31 -5.24 8.09
CA ARG A 41 -5.94 -5.86 6.93
C ARG A 41 -7.05 -4.94 6.42
N ILE A 42 -6.77 -4.19 5.37
CA ILE A 42 -7.76 -3.28 4.76
C ILE A 42 -8.97 -4.08 4.24
N LEU A 43 -10.17 -3.67 4.67
CA LEU A 43 -11.45 -4.26 4.26
C LEU A 43 -12.07 -3.48 3.10
N CYS A 44 -11.99 -2.16 3.15
CA CYS A 44 -12.41 -1.28 2.07
C CYS A 44 -11.55 -0.01 2.03
N ALA A 45 -11.44 0.55 0.83
CA ALA A 45 -10.73 1.80 0.54
C ALA A 45 -11.55 2.65 -0.45
N SER A 46 -11.31 3.96 -0.44
CA SER A 46 -11.87 4.95 -1.36
C SER A 46 -10.74 5.66 -2.11
N LEU A 47 -11.11 6.50 -3.08
CA LEU A 47 -10.19 7.35 -3.82
C LEU A 47 -10.62 8.81 -3.67
N CYS A 48 -9.65 9.67 -3.41
CA CYS A 48 -9.85 11.11 -3.44
C CYS A 48 -8.87 11.78 -4.43
N HIS A 49 -9.07 13.08 -4.68
CA HIS A 49 -8.21 13.84 -5.59
C HIS A 49 -6.73 13.89 -5.14
N THR A 50 -6.45 13.74 -3.85
CA THR A 50 -5.07 13.64 -3.34
C THR A 50 -4.37 12.38 -3.83
N ASP A 51 -5.09 11.26 -4.01
CA ASP A 51 -4.50 10.05 -4.58
C ASP A 51 -4.11 10.27 -6.06
N GLU A 52 -4.94 10.98 -6.82
CA GLU A 52 -4.66 11.34 -8.22
C GLU A 52 -3.47 12.31 -8.34
N THR A 53 -3.43 13.36 -7.53
CA THR A 53 -2.28 14.29 -7.54
C THR A 53 -1.00 13.61 -7.07
N GLY A 54 -1.11 12.69 -6.10
CA GLY A 54 -0.04 11.79 -5.66
C GLY A 54 0.47 10.86 -6.76
N TRP A 55 -0.44 10.26 -7.52
CA TRP A 55 -0.12 9.45 -8.70
C TRP A 55 0.69 10.26 -9.71
N ASN A 56 0.33 11.53 -9.93
CA ASN A 56 1.05 12.45 -10.81
C ASN A 56 2.32 13.09 -10.20
N GLY A 57 2.72 12.68 -8.99
CA GLY A 57 4.03 13.02 -8.41
C GLY A 57 4.05 14.25 -7.51
N TYR A 58 2.88 14.80 -7.17
CA TYR A 58 2.75 15.89 -6.22
C TYR A 58 2.49 15.37 -4.79
N PRO A 59 2.99 16.02 -3.73
CA PRO A 59 4.03 17.04 -3.74
C PRO A 59 5.44 16.46 -3.91
N VAL A 60 5.60 15.14 -3.70
CA VAL A 60 6.89 14.46 -3.79
C VAL A 60 6.78 13.27 -4.74
N PRO A 61 7.58 13.21 -5.82
CA PRO A 61 7.57 12.11 -6.78
C PRO A 61 8.44 10.94 -6.30
N LEU A 62 7.90 10.08 -5.43
CA LEU A 62 8.56 8.83 -5.00
C LEU A 62 7.85 7.64 -5.61
N TYR A 63 8.59 6.81 -6.32
CA TYR A 63 8.12 5.61 -7.02
C TYR A 63 9.15 4.47 -6.86
N PRO A 64 8.73 3.19 -6.87
CA PRO A 64 7.34 2.73 -6.88
C PRO A 64 6.61 3.08 -5.58
N ARG A 65 5.28 3.23 -5.65
CA ARG A 65 4.46 3.63 -4.48
C ARG A 65 3.11 2.91 -4.46
N VAL A 66 2.68 2.49 -3.27
CA VAL A 66 1.29 2.18 -2.95
C VAL A 66 0.63 3.45 -2.43
N LEU A 67 -0.37 3.96 -3.15
CA LEU A 67 -1.17 5.14 -2.77
C LEU A 67 -2.39 4.70 -1.92
N GLY A 68 -3.25 5.65 -1.55
CA GLY A 68 -4.45 5.41 -0.77
C GLY A 68 -4.29 5.87 0.67
N HIS A 69 -5.21 6.74 1.11
CA HIS A 69 -5.26 7.27 2.48
C HIS A 69 -6.68 7.27 3.06
N GLU A 70 -7.66 6.74 2.31
CA GLU A 70 -9.05 6.60 2.73
C GLU A 70 -9.40 5.11 2.82
N GLY A 71 -9.52 4.54 4.03
CA GLY A 71 -9.89 3.13 4.21
C GLY A 71 -10.12 2.72 5.65
N VAL A 72 -10.61 1.50 5.85
CA VAL A 72 -10.85 0.88 7.17
C VAL A 72 -10.52 -0.61 7.16
N GLY A 73 -10.04 -1.13 8.29
CA GLY A 73 -9.71 -2.54 8.52
C GLY A 73 -9.23 -2.83 9.93
#